data_AF-A0A4Q0IKK9-F1
#
_entry.id   AF-A0A4Q0IKK9-F1
#
_cell.length_a   1.000
_cell.length_b   1.000
_cell.length_c   1.000
_cell.angle_alpha   90.00
_cell.angle_beta   90.00
_cell.angle_gamma   90.00
#
_symmetry.space_group_name_H-M   'P 1'
#
loop_
_entity.id
_entity.type
_entity.pdbx_description
1 polymer ?
#
loop_
_entity_poly.entity_id
_entity_poly.type
_entity_poly.pdbx_seq_one_letter_code
_entity_poly.pdbx_strand_id
1 'polypeptide(L)'
;KFSVNLHRGCFGGCAFCTISAHQGKFIVSRSKESILKEVKALTELPDFKGYLSDLGGPSANMYRMKGQDEALCRKCRRPSCIHPRVCPNLNTDHRPVLDIYRAVDALPGIKKSFIGSGVRYDLLLHRSKNAEANKSTEEYTRELIVRHVSGRLKVAPEHTSDRVLDVMRKPPF
;
A
#
# COMPACT_ATOMS: atom_id res chain seq x y z
N LYS A 1 2.18 18.18 4.45
CA LYS A 1 1.05 19.13 4.64
C LYS A 1 -0.20 18.62 3.93
N PHE A 2 -0.15 18.34 2.62
CA PHE A 2 -1.29 17.81 1.86
C PHE A 2 -1.18 16.30 1.63
N SER A 3 -1.15 15.53 2.73
CA SER A 3 -1.02 14.07 2.69
C SER A 3 -2.25 13.42 3.33
N VAL A 4 -2.82 12.41 2.68
CA VAL A 4 -4.01 11.71 3.16
C VAL A 4 -3.66 10.24 3.43
N ASN A 5 -3.85 9.80 4.67
CA ASN A 5 -3.65 8.41 5.06
C ASN A 5 -4.86 7.56 4.63
N LEU A 6 -4.62 6.44 3.95
CA LEU A 6 -5.64 5.52 3.45
C LEU A 6 -5.94 4.37 4.43
N HIS A 7 -4.92 3.88 5.13
CA HIS A 7 -5.03 2.77 6.07
C HIS A 7 -3.94 2.81 7.13
N ARG A 8 -4.18 2.03 8.19
CA ARG A 8 -3.20 1.68 9.23
C ARG A 8 -2.97 0.18 9.27
N GLY A 9 -1.87 -0.21 9.90
CA GLY A 9 -1.44 -1.60 10.00
C GLY A 9 -0.57 -2.03 8.81
N CYS A 10 0.24 -3.07 9.04
CA CYS A 10 1.12 -3.63 8.01
C CYS A 10 1.35 -5.12 8.28
N PHE A 11 0.99 -5.96 7.33
CA PHE A 11 1.21 -7.42 7.41
C PHE A 11 2.62 -7.85 6.95
N GLY A 12 3.48 -6.88 6.65
CA GLY A 12 4.83 -7.11 6.15
C GLY A 12 5.74 -7.81 7.15
N GLY A 13 5.55 -7.54 8.45
CA GLY A 13 6.24 -8.26 9.54
C GLY A 13 7.76 -8.10 9.57
N CYS A 14 8.29 -7.03 8.99
CA CYS A 14 9.73 -6.76 8.95
C CYS A 14 10.29 -6.74 10.39
N ALA A 15 11.38 -7.44 10.65
CA ALA A 15 11.85 -7.69 12.03
C ALA A 15 12.23 -6.41 12.80
N PHE A 16 12.64 -5.36 12.08
CA PHE A 16 13.05 -4.06 12.63
C PHE A 16 11.89 -3.05 12.73
N CYS A 17 10.75 -3.33 12.09
CA CYS A 17 9.66 -2.37 11.94
C CYS A 17 8.66 -2.51 13.09
N THR A 18 8.37 -1.42 13.79
CA THR A 18 7.45 -1.40 14.94
C THR A 18 5.99 -1.16 14.56
N ILE A 19 5.67 -1.01 13.27
CA ILE A 19 4.29 -0.74 12.80
C ILE A 19 3.33 -1.84 13.24
N SER A 20 3.71 -3.12 13.16
CA SER A 20 2.83 -4.20 13.58
C SER A 20 2.56 -4.20 15.08
N ALA A 21 3.47 -3.66 15.89
CA ALA A 21 3.29 -3.51 17.33
C ALA A 21 2.40 -2.29 17.67
N HIS A 22 2.57 -1.17 16.95
CA HIS A 22 1.84 0.07 17.22
C HIS A 22 0.46 0.13 16.53
N GLN A 23 0.33 -0.40 15.32
CA GLN A 23 -0.89 -0.30 14.50
C GLN A 23 -1.55 -1.65 14.23
N GLY A 24 -0.92 -2.75 14.63
CA GLY A 24 -1.37 -4.10 14.35
C GLY A 24 -0.90 -4.63 12.99
N LYS A 25 -0.98 -5.96 12.85
CA LYS A 25 -0.65 -6.65 11.59
C LYS A 25 -1.77 -6.58 10.55
N PHE A 26 -3.01 -6.38 10.99
CA PHE A 26 -4.18 -6.34 10.13
C PHE A 26 -4.38 -4.94 9.56
N ILE A 27 -4.72 -4.87 8.27
CA ILE A 27 -4.99 -3.60 7.61
C ILE A 27 -6.35 -3.09 8.06
N VAL A 28 -6.37 -1.90 8.65
CA VAL A 28 -7.58 -1.15 8.94
C VAL A 28 -7.67 0.00 7.94
N SER A 29 -8.57 -0.15 6.96
CA SER A 29 -8.71 0.79 5.85
C SER A 29 -9.82 1.80 6.10
N ARG A 30 -9.62 3.04 5.67
CA ARG A 30 -10.69 4.04 5.63
C ARG A 30 -11.66 3.74 4.50
N SER A 31 -12.90 4.21 4.64
CA SER A 31 -13.85 4.17 3.53
C SER A 31 -13.44 5.16 2.42
N LYS A 32 -13.86 4.87 1.19
CA LYS A 32 -13.58 5.73 0.03
C LYS A 32 -14.17 7.10 0.23
N GLU A 33 -15.39 7.16 0.76
CA GLU A 33 -16.14 8.38 1.02
C GLU A 33 -15.43 9.26 2.04
N SER A 34 -14.88 8.66 3.11
CA SER A 34 -14.09 9.38 4.11
C SER A 34 -12.82 9.98 3.51
N ILE A 35 -12.12 9.22 2.66
CA ILE A 35 -10.91 9.68 1.97
C ILE A 35 -11.24 10.86 1.05
N LEU A 36 -12.26 10.71 0.20
CA LEU A 36 -12.67 11.76 -0.75
C LEU A 36 -13.14 13.03 -0.04
N LYS A 37 -13.86 12.89 1.09
CA LYS A 37 -14.29 14.04 1.90
C LYS A 37 -13.08 14.83 2.44
N GLU A 38 -12.06 14.14 2.95
CA GLU A 38 -10.84 14.80 3.42
C GLU A 38 -10.06 15.47 2.29
N VAL A 39 -9.90 14.77 1.15
CA VAL A 39 -9.23 15.35 -0.02
C VAL A 39 -9.96 16.62 -0.48
N LYS A 40 -11.30 16.61 -0.55
CA LYS A 40 -12.09 17.80 -0.90
C LYS A 40 -11.84 18.94 0.08
N ALA A 41 -11.85 18.68 1.38
CA ALA A 41 -11.55 19.71 2.38
C ALA A 41 -10.13 20.30 2.20
N LEU A 42 -9.14 19.49 1.79
CA LEU A 42 -7.80 20.00 1.47
C LEU A 42 -7.81 20.90 0.23
N THR A 43 -8.68 20.64 -0.76
CA THR A 43 -8.78 21.48 -1.97
C THR A 43 -9.30 22.89 -1.69
N GLU A 44 -10.00 23.08 -0.58
CA GLU A 44 -10.60 24.35 -0.16
C GLU A 44 -9.61 25.23 0.63
N LEU A 45 -8.43 24.71 0.98
CA LEU A 45 -7.40 25.46 1.70
C LEU A 45 -6.74 26.51 0.80
N PRO A 46 -6.50 27.74 1.30
CA PRO A 46 -6.04 28.86 0.49
C PRO A 46 -4.65 28.65 -0.14
N ASP A 47 -3.80 27.80 0.48
CA ASP A 47 -2.47 27.50 -0.03
C ASP A 47 -2.38 26.19 -0.82
N PHE A 48 -3.52 25.55 -1.10
CA PHE A 48 -3.55 24.33 -1.90
C PHE A 48 -3.35 24.63 -3.40
N LYS A 49 -2.34 23.99 -4.00
CA LYS A 49 -1.92 24.24 -5.39
C LYS A 49 -2.37 23.16 -6.39
N GLY A 50 -3.21 22.23 -5.95
CA GLY A 50 -3.67 21.09 -6.74
C GLY A 50 -2.84 19.82 -6.64
N TYR A 51 -1.87 19.75 -5.71
CA TYR A 51 -0.99 18.59 -5.55
C TYR A 51 -1.13 17.97 -4.18
N LEU A 52 -1.50 16.69 -4.12
CA LEU A 52 -1.37 15.90 -2.89
C LEU A 52 0.06 15.36 -2.80
N SER A 53 0.72 15.60 -1.67
CA SER A 53 2.10 15.15 -1.41
C SER A 53 2.21 13.66 -1.14
N ASP A 54 1.14 13.04 -0.62
CA ASP A 54 1.04 11.59 -0.43
C ASP A 54 -0.41 11.14 -0.32
N LEU A 55 -0.74 10.03 -0.97
CA LEU A 55 -2.02 9.32 -0.84
C LEU A 55 -1.73 7.86 -0.45
N GLY A 56 -1.29 7.67 0.79
CA GLY A 56 -0.55 6.47 1.19
C GLY A 56 -0.94 5.89 2.54
N GLY A 57 0.01 5.15 3.12
CA GLY A 57 -0.11 4.48 4.41
C GLY A 57 1.23 3.85 4.80
N PRO A 58 1.26 2.96 5.80
CA PRO A 58 2.44 2.17 6.12
C PRO A 58 3.15 1.56 4.90
N SER A 59 2.37 1.04 3.94
CA SER A 59 2.83 0.68 2.59
C SER A 59 1.75 1.06 1.60
N ALA A 60 2.08 1.83 0.56
CA ALA A 60 1.05 2.42 -0.32
C ALA A 60 0.19 1.38 -1.06
N ASN A 61 0.70 0.16 -1.24
CA ASN A 61 0.06 -0.93 -1.97
C ASN A 61 -0.63 -1.98 -1.08
N MET A 62 -1.07 -1.63 0.14
CA MET A 62 -1.74 -2.56 1.08
C MET A 62 -3.21 -2.22 1.39
N TYR A 63 -3.75 -1.13 0.83
CA TYR A 63 -5.10 -0.68 1.12
C TYR A 63 -6.15 -1.77 0.81
N ARG A 64 -7.03 -2.05 1.78
CA ARG A 64 -8.06 -3.11 1.79
C ARG A 64 -7.56 -4.56 1.62
N MET A 65 -6.26 -4.81 1.63
CA MET A 65 -5.73 -6.17 1.62
C MET A 65 -5.91 -6.85 2.98
N LYS A 66 -6.35 -8.10 2.97
CA LYS A 66 -6.62 -8.94 4.13
C LYS A 66 -6.63 -10.42 3.77
N GLY A 67 -6.77 -11.28 4.78
CA GLY A 67 -7.05 -12.69 4.54
C GLY A 67 -8.42 -12.89 3.88
N GLN A 68 -8.51 -13.81 2.93
CA GLN A 68 -9.76 -14.26 2.33
C GLN A 68 -10.61 -14.97 3.40
N ASP A 69 -9.98 -15.84 4.19
CA ASP A 69 -10.54 -16.41 5.42
C ASP A 69 -9.95 -15.71 6.65
N GLU A 70 -10.78 -14.94 7.35
CA GLU A 70 -10.39 -14.23 8.57
C GLU A 70 -10.33 -15.14 9.80
N ALA A 71 -11.05 -16.26 9.83
CA ALA A 71 -10.99 -17.21 10.94
C ALA A 71 -9.62 -17.89 11.01
N LEU A 72 -9.02 -18.22 9.86
CA LEU A 72 -7.63 -18.68 9.78
C LEU A 72 -6.65 -17.59 10.25
N CYS A 73 -6.90 -16.34 9.87
CA CYS A 73 -6.05 -15.21 10.26
C CYS A 73 -6.01 -14.99 11.77
N ARG A 74 -7.14 -15.16 12.47
CA ARG A 74 -7.23 -15.02 13.94
C ARG A 74 -6.39 -16.05 14.68
N LYS A 75 -6.24 -17.27 14.14
CA LYS A 75 -5.43 -18.35 14.72
C LYS A 75 -3.95 -18.29 14.27
N CYS A 76 -3.65 -17.51 13.23
CA CYS A 76 -2.33 -17.47 12.61
C CYS A 76 -1.28 -16.77 13.50
N ARG A 77 -0.23 -17.51 13.84
CA ARG A 77 0.92 -17.04 14.63
C ARG A 77 2.10 -16.51 13.78
N ARG A 78 2.00 -16.56 12.45
CA ARG A 78 3.07 -16.06 11.58
C ARG A 78 3.29 -14.56 11.84
N PRO A 79 4.55 -14.11 11.95
CA PRO A 79 4.85 -12.70 12.15
C PRO A 79 4.72 -11.87 10.86
N SER A 80 4.76 -12.52 9.69
CA SER A 80 4.63 -11.90 8.37
C SER A 80 3.71 -12.71 7.47
N CYS A 81 2.87 -12.02 6.70
CA CYS A 81 2.05 -12.62 5.65
C CYS A 81 2.79 -12.75 4.32
N ILE A 82 3.96 -12.14 4.17
CA ILE A 82 4.69 -12.07 2.89
C ILE A 82 6.11 -12.62 2.95
N HIS A 83 6.54 -13.13 4.10
CA HIS A 83 7.81 -13.82 4.28
C HIS A 83 7.60 -15.21 4.94
N PRO A 84 8.34 -16.26 4.52
CA PRO A 84 9.29 -16.30 3.39
C PRO A 84 8.59 -16.32 2.02
N ARG A 85 7.28 -16.62 2.00
CA ARG A 85 6.43 -16.52 0.82
C ARG A 85 5.11 -15.83 1.17
N VAL A 86 4.51 -15.21 0.16
CA VAL A 86 3.17 -14.63 0.23
C VAL A 86 2.17 -15.70 0.66
N CYS A 87 1.39 -15.38 1.70
CA CYS A 87 0.37 -16.25 2.25
C CYS A 87 -0.71 -16.50 1.18
N PRO A 88 -1.07 -17.76 0.89
CA PRO A 88 -2.10 -18.06 -0.11
C PRO A 88 -3.49 -17.53 0.29
N ASN A 89 -3.69 -17.27 1.59
CA ASN A 89 -4.92 -16.67 2.09
C ASN A 89 -4.97 -15.14 1.90
N LEU A 90 -3.88 -14.46 1.56
CA LEU A 90 -3.88 -12.99 1.39
C LEU A 90 -4.53 -12.62 0.04
N ASN A 91 -5.50 -11.71 0.03
CA ASN A 91 -6.04 -11.15 -1.22
C ASN A 91 -5.08 -10.06 -1.75
N THR A 92 -4.15 -10.41 -2.63
CA THR A 92 -3.20 -9.45 -3.24
C THR A 92 -3.86 -8.62 -4.36
N ASP A 93 -5.04 -8.07 -4.06
CA ASP A 93 -5.89 -7.33 -5.00
C ASP A 93 -5.66 -5.81 -4.86
N HIS A 94 -5.21 -5.17 -5.93
CA HIS A 94 -4.93 -3.73 -5.97
C HIS A 94 -6.07 -2.90 -6.56
N ARG A 95 -7.16 -3.52 -7.04
CA ARG A 95 -8.31 -2.78 -7.60
C ARG A 95 -8.90 -1.75 -6.62
N PRO A 96 -9.01 -2.01 -5.30
CA PRO A 96 -9.56 -1.02 -4.39
C PRO A 96 -8.69 0.23 -4.24
N VAL A 97 -7.36 0.13 -4.32
CA VAL A 97 -6.49 1.31 -4.22
C VAL A 97 -6.47 2.10 -5.53
N LEU A 98 -6.51 1.41 -6.68
CA LEU A 98 -6.70 2.03 -8.00
C LEU A 98 -8.00 2.86 -8.06
N ASP A 99 -9.09 2.32 -7.52
CA ASP A 99 -10.36 3.03 -7.44
C ASP A 99 -10.28 4.32 -6.60
N ILE A 100 -9.48 4.33 -5.52
CA ILE A 100 -9.19 5.54 -4.75
C ILE A 100 -8.38 6.54 -5.59
N TYR A 101 -7.30 6.10 -6.24
CA TYR A 101 -6.42 6.98 -7.02
C TYR A 101 -7.19 7.70 -8.13
N ARG A 102 -7.98 6.94 -8.88
CA ARG A 102 -8.83 7.48 -9.97
C ARG A 102 -9.89 8.45 -9.46
N ALA A 103 -10.56 8.10 -8.35
CA ALA A 103 -11.59 8.95 -7.78
C ALA A 103 -11.02 10.26 -7.21
N VAL A 104 -9.82 10.21 -6.61
CA VAL A 104 -9.13 11.40 -6.11
C VAL A 104 -8.66 12.30 -7.25
N ASP A 105 -8.03 11.73 -8.28
CA ASP A 105 -7.56 12.51 -9.44
C ASP A 105 -8.70 13.13 -10.26
N ALA A 106 -9.92 12.58 -10.17
CA ALA A 106 -11.11 13.13 -10.81
C ALA A 106 -11.74 14.31 -10.04
N LEU A 107 -11.31 14.61 -8.81
CA LEU A 107 -11.87 15.71 -8.03
C LEU A 107 -11.47 17.07 -8.61
N PRO A 108 -12.42 18.03 -8.70
CA PRO A 108 -12.09 19.40 -9.10
C PRO A 108 -11.02 20.01 -8.19
N GLY A 109 -10.08 20.73 -8.79
CA GLY A 109 -8.96 21.34 -8.07
C GLY A 109 -7.75 20.41 -7.86
N ILE A 110 -7.87 19.10 -8.08
CA ILE A 110 -6.73 18.18 -8.11
C ILE A 110 -6.07 18.21 -9.50
N LYS A 111 -4.77 18.47 -9.53
CA LYS A 111 -3.91 18.35 -10.72
C LYS A 111 -3.20 17.02 -10.76
N LYS A 112 -2.71 16.55 -9.61
CA LYS A 112 -2.01 15.27 -9.47
C LYS A 112 -1.96 14.82 -8.00
N SER A 113 -2.23 13.54 -7.76
CA SER A 113 -1.94 12.91 -6.46
C SER A 113 -0.62 12.14 -6.53
N PHE A 114 0.29 12.38 -5.60
CA PHE A 114 1.56 11.66 -5.53
C PHE A 114 1.52 10.54 -4.47
N ILE A 115 2.30 9.48 -4.70
CA ILE A 115 2.57 8.44 -3.70
C ILE A 115 3.97 8.66 -3.14
N GLY A 116 4.02 9.27 -1.97
CA GLY A 116 5.24 9.53 -1.20
C GLY A 116 5.59 8.40 -0.22
N SER A 117 4.62 7.54 0.11
CA SER A 117 4.82 6.30 0.88
C SER A 117 5.62 5.25 0.11
N GLY A 118 6.37 4.42 0.85
CA GLY A 118 7.06 3.27 0.27
C GLY A 118 6.09 2.21 -0.25
N VAL A 119 6.50 1.51 -1.31
CA VAL A 119 5.80 0.32 -1.81
C VAL A 119 6.62 -0.95 -1.55
N ARG A 120 5.91 -2.04 -1.25
CA ARG A 120 6.50 -3.37 -1.15
C ARG A 120 6.64 -3.97 -2.55
N TYR A 121 7.87 -3.99 -3.07
CA TYR A 121 8.16 -4.49 -4.42
C TYR A 121 7.88 -5.99 -4.57
N ASP A 122 8.00 -6.76 -3.51
CA ASP A 122 7.62 -8.17 -3.49
C ASP A 122 6.14 -8.41 -3.74
N LEU A 123 5.26 -7.48 -3.35
CA LEU A 123 3.85 -7.54 -3.73
C LEU A 123 3.64 -7.19 -5.21
N LEU A 124 4.48 -6.32 -5.78
CA LEU A 124 4.40 -5.94 -7.20
C LEU A 124 4.90 -7.07 -8.11
N LEU A 125 5.92 -7.80 -7.68
CA LEU A 125 6.51 -8.92 -8.42
C LEU A 125 5.83 -10.26 -8.14
N HIS A 126 4.97 -10.34 -7.11
CA HIS A 126 4.28 -11.57 -6.78
C HIS A 126 3.31 -12.01 -7.88
N ARG A 127 3.40 -13.29 -8.27
CA ARG A 127 2.41 -13.96 -9.11
C ARG A 127 1.61 -14.95 -8.27
N SER A 128 0.33 -14.65 -8.12
CA SER A 128 -0.64 -15.53 -7.46
C SER A 128 -1.27 -16.49 -8.47
N LYS A 129 -2.04 -17.47 -7.98
CA LYS A 129 -2.88 -18.34 -8.84
C LYS A 129 -4.11 -17.61 -9.41
N ASN A 130 -4.40 -16.40 -8.95
CA ASN A 130 -5.54 -15.61 -9.38
C ASN A 130 -5.11 -14.64 -10.48
N ALA A 131 -5.58 -14.88 -11.71
CA ALA A 131 -5.24 -14.07 -12.88
C ALA A 131 -5.71 -12.61 -12.73
N GLU A 132 -6.88 -12.37 -12.14
CA GLU A 132 -7.40 -11.02 -11.91
C GLU A 132 -6.55 -10.25 -10.88
N ALA A 133 -6.09 -10.92 -9.82
CA ALA A 133 -5.17 -10.30 -8.87
C ALA A 133 -3.83 -9.92 -9.53
N ASN A 134 -3.29 -10.79 -10.39
CA ASN A 134 -2.07 -10.50 -11.13
C ASN A 134 -2.25 -9.31 -12.09
N LYS A 135 -3.36 -9.27 -12.83
CA LYS A 135 -3.72 -8.15 -13.72
C LYS A 135 -3.87 -6.85 -12.94
N SER A 136 -4.54 -6.87 -11.78
CA SER A 136 -4.69 -5.69 -10.93
C SER A 136 -3.34 -5.14 -10.44
N THR A 137 -2.37 -6.03 -10.20
CA THR A 137 -1.02 -5.66 -9.74
C THR A 137 -0.23 -4.98 -10.86
N GLU A 138 -0.37 -5.47 -12.10
CA GLU A 138 0.23 -4.83 -13.28
C GLU A 138 -0.38 -3.46 -13.56
N GLU A 139 -1.71 -3.36 -13.48
CA GLU A 139 -2.44 -2.10 -13.64
C GLU A 139 -2.03 -1.08 -12.57
N TYR A 140 -1.96 -1.50 -11.30
CA TYR A 140 -1.46 -0.68 -10.20
C TYR A 140 -0.03 -0.21 -10.42
N THR A 141 0.86 -1.12 -10.82
CA THR A 141 2.27 -0.79 -11.06
C THR A 141 2.40 0.25 -12.17
N ARG A 142 1.68 0.06 -13.28
CA ARG A 142 1.67 1.01 -14.40
C ARG A 142 1.10 2.37 -13.99
N GLU A 143 -0.05 2.38 -13.31
CA GLU A 143 -0.70 3.62 -12.88
C GLU A 143 0.17 4.40 -11.89
N LEU A 144 0.73 3.72 -10.88
CA LEU A 144 1.65 4.29 -9.90
C LEU A 144 2.82 5.00 -10.60
N ILE A 145 3.53 4.30 -11.49
CA ILE A 145 4.74 4.81 -12.15
C ILE A 145 4.40 5.98 -13.08
N VAL A 146 3.37 5.84 -13.91
CA VAL A 146 3.03 6.85 -14.93
C VAL A 146 2.41 8.10 -14.31
N ARG A 147 1.56 7.93 -13.28
CA ARG A 147 0.70 9.01 -12.79
C ARG A 147 1.01 9.52 -11.40
N HIS A 148 1.65 8.75 -10.53
CA HIS A 148 1.73 9.15 -9.11
C HIS A 148 3.15 9.26 -8.55
N VAL A 149 4.19 8.99 -9.35
CA VAL A 149 5.58 9.25 -8.95
C VAL A 149 5.96 10.72 -9.16
N SER A 150 6.49 11.36 -8.12
CA SER A 150 6.97 12.76 -8.11
C SER A 150 8.45 12.89 -8.50
N GLY A 151 8.96 11.96 -9.31
CA GLY A 151 10.35 11.90 -9.79
C GLY A 151 11.15 10.71 -9.25
N ARG A 152 10.89 10.26 -8.01
CA ARG A 152 11.54 9.07 -7.43
C ARG A 152 10.49 8.11 -6.87
N LEU A 153 10.49 6.87 -7.37
CA LEU A 153 9.68 5.81 -6.79
C LEU A 153 10.39 5.26 -5.54
N LYS A 154 9.69 5.26 -4.40
CA LYS A 154 10.23 4.74 -3.15
C LYS A 154 9.90 3.25 -3.00
N VAL A 155 10.85 2.40 -3.38
CA VAL A 155 10.84 0.98 -3.05
C VAL A 155 11.59 0.74 -1.75
N ALA A 156 11.20 -0.30 -1.00
CA ALA A 156 11.76 -0.60 0.33
C ALA A 156 12.59 -1.91 0.34
N PRO A 157 13.80 -1.94 -0.24
CA PRO A 157 14.68 -3.12 -0.23
C PRO A 157 15.44 -3.30 1.10
N GLU A 158 15.78 -2.20 1.79
CA GLU A 158 16.54 -2.12 3.05
C GLU A 158 18.00 -2.61 3.03
N HIS A 159 18.33 -3.68 2.29
CA HIS A 159 19.69 -4.23 2.19
C HIS A 159 19.88 -4.98 0.86
N THR A 160 21.12 -5.40 0.57
CA THR A 160 21.51 -6.21 -0.60
C THR A 160 22.10 -7.58 -0.24
N SER A 161 22.06 -7.99 1.04
CA SER A 161 22.63 -9.26 1.50
C SER A 161 21.51 -10.20 1.85
N ASP A 162 21.42 -11.33 1.16
CA ASP A 162 20.34 -12.31 1.36
C ASP A 162 20.22 -12.75 2.81
N ARG A 163 21.35 -13.02 3.48
CA ARG A 163 21.37 -13.40 4.90
C ARG A 163 20.78 -12.31 5.80
N VAL A 164 21.08 -11.04 5.52
CA VAL A 164 20.54 -9.91 6.31
C VAL A 164 19.07 -9.69 5.99
N LEU A 165 18.69 -9.74 4.71
CA LEU A 165 17.31 -9.60 4.24
C LEU A 165 16.40 -10.67 4.83
N ASP A 166 16.86 -11.93 4.89
CA ASP A 166 16.11 -13.03 5.50
C ASP A 166 15.82 -12.76 6.99
N VAL A 167 16.82 -12.36 7.76
CA VAL A 167 16.65 -11.95 9.18
C VAL A 167 15.69 -10.76 9.31
N MET A 168 15.77 -9.79 8.39
CA MET A 168 14.85 -8.65 8.34
C MET A 168 13.44 -9.02 7.88
N ARG A 169 13.22 -10.25 7.38
CA ARG A 169 11.99 -10.75 6.73
C ARG A 169 11.64 -9.97 5.46
N LYS A 170 12.65 -9.69 4.67
CA LYS A 170 12.59 -9.06 3.35
C LYS A 170 12.92 -10.08 2.25
N PRO A 171 12.51 -9.81 0.99
CA PRO A 171 12.89 -10.64 -0.14
C PRO A 171 14.36 -10.41 -0.51
N PRO A 172 15.01 -11.35 -1.22
CA PRO A 172 16.29 -11.09 -1.87
C PRO A 172 16.14 -9.99 -2.93
N PHE A 173 17.22 -9.23 -3.18
CA PHE A 173 17.25 -8.14 -4.15
C PHE A 173 17.52 -8.65 -5.58
#